data_AF-A0A0Q1DRK4-F1
#
_entry.id   AF-A0A0Q1DRK4-F1
#
_cell.length_a   1.000
_cell.length_b   1.000
_cell.length_c   1.000
_cell.angle_alpha   90.00
_cell.angle_beta   90.00
_cell.angle_gamma   90.00
#
_symmetry.space_group_name_H-M   'P 1'
#
loop_
_entity.id
_entity.type
_entity.pdbx_description
1 polymer ?
#
loop_
_entity_poly.entity_id
_entity_poly.type
_entity_poly.pdbx_seq_one_letter_code
_entity_poly.pdbx_strand_id
1 'polypeptide(L)'
;MEDVCHSREFFKHMWKTIGTGKIWRREIKNKAKDGSYYWVQSTIVPFLDERGKPYQYVSIRTDITRLKQYEEQIKYMANHDDLTGLPNRRFLTFFVFAGHCIRLSSDRTTPLKDP
;
A
#
# COMPACT_ATOMS: atom_id res chain seq x y z
N MET A 1 4.67 1.24 -10.33
CA MET A 1 4.38 -0.15 -10.70
C MET A 1 4.52 -0.96 -9.42
N GLU A 2 3.46 -1.02 -8.63
CA GLU A 2 3.51 -1.59 -7.29
C GLU A 2 3.57 -3.12 -7.37
N ASP A 3 4.64 -3.68 -6.81
CA ASP A 3 4.98 -5.08 -6.84
C ASP A 3 3.81 -5.96 -6.42
N VAL A 4 3.39 -6.81 -7.34
CA VAL A 4 2.22 -7.68 -7.20
C VAL A 4 2.54 -8.95 -6.37
N CYS A 5 3.80 -9.09 -5.96
CA CYS A 5 4.29 -10.17 -5.13
C CYS A 5 4.95 -9.59 -3.87
N HIS A 6 4.38 -9.92 -2.71
CA HIS A 6 5.00 -9.61 -1.42
C HIS A 6 6.40 -10.22 -1.37
N SER A 7 7.37 -9.45 -0.85
CA SER A 7 8.75 -9.90 -0.73
C SER A 7 8.87 -11.09 0.24
N ARG A 8 9.98 -11.83 0.16
CA ARG A 8 10.23 -12.93 1.10
C ARG A 8 10.28 -12.43 2.55
N GLU A 9 10.75 -11.20 2.74
CA GLU A 9 10.85 -10.48 4.01
C GLU A 9 9.47 -10.26 4.62
N PHE A 10 8.46 -9.98 3.80
CA PHE A 10 7.06 -9.84 4.25
C PHE A 10 6.57 -11.13 4.94
N PHE A 11 6.75 -12.27 4.29
CA PHE A 11 6.33 -13.55 4.85
C PHE A 11 7.19 -13.96 6.05
N LYS A 12 8.50 -13.67 6.04
CA LYS A 12 9.36 -13.87 7.23
C LYS A 12 8.84 -13.06 8.42
N HIS A 13 8.45 -11.81 8.20
CA HIS A 13 7.90 -10.97 9.26
C HIS A 13 6.57 -11.52 9.78
N MET A 14 5.69 -12.01 8.89
CA MET A 14 4.45 -12.69 9.29
C MET A 14 4.75 -13.87 10.21
N TRP A 15 5.60 -14.81 9.77
CA TRP A 15 5.96 -16.00 10.56
C TRP A 15 6.60 -15.66 11.90
N LYS A 16 7.48 -14.66 11.92
CA LYS A 16 8.08 -14.16 13.18
C LYS A 16 7.00 -13.61 14.12
N THR A 17 6.04 -12.86 13.60
CA THR A 17 4.97 -12.26 14.41
C THR A 17 4.12 -13.34 15.07
N ILE A 18 3.58 -14.27 14.28
CA ILE A 18 2.71 -15.32 14.81
C ILE A 18 3.47 -16.35 15.64
N GLY A 19 4.75 -16.59 15.34
CA GLY A 19 5.63 -17.44 16.15
C GLY A 19 5.95 -16.87 17.53
N THR A 20 5.87 -15.54 17.70
CA THR A 20 5.98 -14.88 19.03
C THR A 20 4.64 -14.83 19.78
N GLY A 21 3.60 -15.47 19.25
CA GLY A 21 2.25 -15.44 19.84
C GLY A 21 1.48 -14.14 19.62
N LYS A 22 1.95 -13.26 18.73
CA LYS A 22 1.25 -12.02 18.39
C LYS A 22 0.29 -12.24 17.23
N ILE A 23 -0.85 -11.56 17.30
CA ILE A 23 -1.81 -11.51 16.19
C ILE A 23 -1.18 -10.76 15.02
N TRP A 24 -1.31 -11.33 13.83
CA TRP A 24 -0.86 -10.70 12.60
C TRP A 24 -2.06 -10.31 11.74
N ARG A 25 -2.11 -9.06 11.26
CA ARG A 25 -3.17 -8.55 10.40
C ARG A 25 -2.61 -7.68 9.28
N ARG A 26 -2.90 -8.04 8.02
CA ARG A 26 -2.49 -7.27 6.83
C ARG A 26 -3.45 -7.47 5.67
N GLU A 27 -3.44 -6.51 4.74
CA GLU A 27 -4.06 -6.64 3.42
C GLU A 27 -3.02 -7.14 2.42
N ILE A 28 -3.40 -8.13 1.62
CA ILE A 28 -2.50 -8.87 0.74
C ILE A 28 -3.17 -8.92 -0.64
N LYS A 29 -2.47 -8.42 -1.66
CA LYS A 29 -2.82 -8.70 -3.05
C LYS A 29 -2.31 -10.08 -3.44
N ASN A 30 -3.21 -10.94 -3.90
CA ASN A 30 -2.93 -12.29 -4.35
C ASN A 30 -3.25 -12.44 -5.84
N LYS A 31 -2.63 -13.45 -6.48
CA LYS A 31 -2.93 -13.88 -7.84
C LYS A 31 -3.70 -15.20 -7.81
N ALA A 32 -4.85 -15.25 -8.46
CA ALA A 32 -5.65 -16.45 -8.61
C ALA A 32 -5.08 -17.35 -9.72
N LYS A 33 -5.56 -18.61 -9.77
CA LYS A 33 -5.09 -19.60 -10.76
C LYS A 33 -5.40 -19.19 -12.20
N ASP A 34 -6.49 -18.45 -12.40
CA ASP A 34 -6.89 -17.86 -13.68
C ASP A 34 -6.04 -16.63 -14.08
N GLY A 35 -5.11 -16.20 -13.22
CA GLY A 35 -4.26 -15.04 -13.43
C GLY A 35 -4.83 -13.71 -12.95
N SER A 36 -6.08 -13.68 -12.47
CA SER A 36 -6.71 -12.48 -11.91
C SER A 36 -6.08 -12.08 -10.57
N TYR A 37 -6.16 -10.79 -10.24
CA TYR A 37 -5.68 -10.27 -8.95
C TYR A 37 -6.85 -9.97 -8.02
N TYR A 38 -6.71 -10.37 -6.77
CA TYR A 38 -7.70 -10.14 -5.74
C TYR A 38 -7.03 -9.69 -4.45
N TRP A 39 -7.74 -8.89 -3.65
CA TRP A 39 -7.25 -8.39 -2.38
C TRP A 39 -7.91 -9.15 -1.24
N VAL A 40 -7.09 -9.57 -0.28
CA VAL A 40 -7.54 -10.25 0.93
C VAL A 40 -7.08 -9.50 2.15
N GLN A 41 -8.01 -9.19 3.04
CA GLN A 41 -7.67 -8.83 4.41
C GLN A 41 -7.50 -10.12 5.21
N SER A 42 -6.29 -10.38 5.70
CA SER A 42 -5.95 -11.61 6.43
C SER A 42 -5.60 -11.27 7.87
N THR A 43 -6.21 -12.00 8.80
CA THR A 43 -5.90 -11.96 10.23
C THR A 43 -5.52 -13.36 10.69
N ILE A 44 -4.35 -13.51 11.30
CA ILE A 44 -3.85 -14.77 11.84
C ILE A 44 -3.71 -14.63 13.35
N VAL A 45 -4.41 -15.50 14.08
CA VAL A 45 -4.45 -15.55 15.54
C VAL A 45 -3.77 -16.83 16.01
N PRO A 46 -2.62 -16.74 16.70
CA PRO A 46 -1.99 -17.90 17.33
C PRO A 46 -2.69 -18.26 18.65
N PHE A 47 -2.81 -19.56 18.91
CA PHE A 47 -3.28 -20.14 20.17
C PHE A 47 -2.07 -20.63 20.94
N LEU A 48 -1.93 -20.18 22.18
CA LEU A 48 -0.76 -20.42 23.03
C LEU A 48 -1.07 -21.46 24.09
N ASP A 49 -0.09 -22.30 24.39
CA ASP A 49 -0.13 -23.21 25.53
C ASP A 49 0.18 -22.47 26.85
N GLU A 50 0.16 -23.20 27.97
CA GLU A 50 0.50 -22.67 29.30
C GLU A 50 1.93 -22.13 29.41
N ARG A 51 2.81 -22.50 28.47
CA ARG A 51 4.21 -22.05 28.40
C ARG A 51 4.39 -20.89 27.41
N GLY A 52 3.30 -20.35 26.85
CA GLY A 52 3.32 -19.26 25.88
C GLY A 52 3.77 -19.67 24.48
N LYS A 53 3.85 -20.97 24.18
CA LYS A 53 4.26 -21.48 22.87
C LYS A 53 3.03 -21.66 21.96
N PRO A 54 3.07 -21.16 20.70
CA PRO A 54 1.99 -21.41 19.76
C PRO A 54 1.85 -22.89 19.42
N TYR A 55 0.65 -23.46 19.59
CA TYR A 55 0.33 -24.83 19.19
C TYR A 55 -0.67 -24.91 18.03
N GLN A 56 -1.44 -23.84 17.80
CA GLN A 56 -2.41 -23.77 16.70
C GLN A 56 -2.50 -22.34 16.16
N TYR A 57 -2.89 -22.20 14.89
CA TYR A 57 -3.13 -20.92 14.25
C TYR A 57 -4.50 -20.93 13.59
N VAL A 58 -5.29 -19.88 13.79
CA VAL A 58 -6.54 -19.65 13.07
C VAL A 58 -6.33 -18.46 12.13
N SER A 59 -6.64 -18.64 10.85
CA SER A 59 -6.60 -17.56 9.87
C SER A 59 -8.00 -17.21 9.39
N ILE A 60 -8.37 -15.94 9.52
CA ILE A 60 -9.59 -15.37 8.96
C ILE A 60 -9.18 -14.55 7.74
N ARG A 61 -9.82 -14.82 6.61
CA ARG A 61 -9.55 -14.15 5.34
C ARG A 61 -10.83 -13.60 4.77
N THR A 62 -10.83 -12.31 4.48
CA THR A 62 -11.97 -11.62 3.87
C THR A 62 -11.53 -11.09 2.51
N ASP A 63 -12.25 -11.48 1.45
CA ASP A 63 -12.06 -10.86 0.14
C ASP A 63 -12.55 -9.41 0.20
N ILE A 64 -11.63 -8.48 -0.06
CA ILE A 64 -11.87 -7.04 -0.07
C ILE A 64 -11.66 -6.44 -1.46
N THR A 65 -11.65 -7.27 -2.51
CA THR A 65 -11.42 -6.83 -3.89
C THR A 65 -12.44 -5.80 -4.33
N ARG A 66 -13.73 -6.05 -4.07
CA ARG A 66 -14.81 -5.09 -4.38
C ARG A 66 -14.65 -3.79 -3.60
N LEU A 67 -14.24 -3.86 -2.33
CA LEU A 67 -14.01 -2.67 -1.51
C LEU A 67 -12.90 -1.81 -2.13
N LYS A 68 -11.78 -2.41 -2.54
CA LYS A 68 -10.69 -1.70 -3.22
C LYS A 68 -11.11 -1.09 -4.55
N GLN A 69 -11.92 -1.80 -5.33
CA GLN A 69 -12.47 -1.28 -6.59
C GLN A 69 -13.36 -0.06 -6.35
N TYR A 70 -14.23 -0.10 -5.35
CA TYR A 70 -15.06 1.07 -4.99
C TYR A 70 -14.23 2.23 -4.46
N GLU A 71 -13.21 1.98 -3.62
CA GLU A 71 -12.28 3.01 -3.17
C GLU A 71 -11.58 3.69 -4.35
N GLU A 72 -11.16 2.93 -5.36
CA GLU A 72 -10.51 3.45 -6.56
C GLU A 72 -11.48 4.24 -7.45
N GLN A 73 -12.71 3.73 -7.63
CA GLN A 73 -13.77 4.45 -8.36
C GLN A 73 -14.13 5.78 -7.70
N ILE A 74 -14.31 5.79 -6.37
CA ILE A 74 -14.60 7.01 -5.61
C ILE A 74 -13.45 8.01 -5.76
N LYS A 75 -12.20 7.55 -5.65
CA LYS A 75 -11.02 8.40 -5.88
C LYS A 75 -10.95 8.95 -7.30
N TYR A 76 -11.32 8.15 -8.30
CA TYR A 76 -11.34 8.57 -9.69
C TYR A 76 -12.39 9.67 -9.89
N MET A 77 -13.64 9.43 -9.48
CA MET A 77 -14.74 10.41 -9.58
C MET A 77 -14.45 11.70 -8.80
N ALA A 78 -13.81 11.61 -7.64
CA ALA A 78 -13.45 12.79 -6.85
C ALA A 78 -12.42 13.70 -7.55
N ASN A 79 -11.66 13.15 -8.51
CA ASN A 79 -10.55 13.84 -9.18
C ASN A 79 -10.77 14.05 -10.68
N HIS A 80 -11.84 13.50 -11.27
CA HIS A 80 -12.17 13.65 -12.68
C HIS A 80 -13.58 14.21 -12.84
N ASP A 81 -13.84 14.79 -14.01
CA ASP A 81 -15.16 15.25 -14.42
C ASP A 81 -15.93 14.10 -15.10
N ASP A 82 -17.19 13.90 -14.71
CA ASP A 82 -17.98 12.72 -15.12
C ASP A 82 -18.33 12.73 -16.61
N LEU A 83 -18.43 13.91 -17.24
CA LEU A 83 -18.84 14.03 -18.64
C LEU A 83 -17.66 13.87 -19.61
N THR A 84 -16.45 14.18 -19.17
CA THR A 84 -15.27 14.23 -20.04
C THR A 84 -14.19 13.22 -19.66
N GLY A 85 -14.23 12.66 -18.45
CA GLY A 85 -13.16 11.83 -17.90
C GLY A 85 -11.84 12.58 -17.68
N LEU A 86 -11.83 13.91 -17.83
CA LEU A 86 -10.66 14.75 -17.65
C LEU A 86 -10.46 15.07 -16.15
N PRO A 87 -9.22 15.30 -15.70
CA PRO A 87 -8.98 15.69 -14.33
C PRO A 87 -9.72 16.99 -13.98
N ASN A 88 -10.46 16.96 -12.87
CA ASN A 88 -11.26 18.10 -12.42
C ASN A 88 -10.38 19.18 -11.76
N ARG A 89 -10.99 20.35 -11.52
CA ARG A 89 -10.29 21.52 -10.96
C ARG A 89 -9.61 21.24 -9.60
N ARG A 90 -10.17 20.34 -8.80
CA ARG A 90 -9.61 19.95 -7.49
C ARG A 90 -8.28 19.21 -7.67
N PHE A 91 -8.21 18.31 -8.64
CA PHE A 91 -6.97 17.60 -9.00
C PHE A 91 -5.92 18.55 -9.58
N LEU A 92 -6.31 19.44 -10.51
CA LEU A 92 -5.38 20.39 -11.14
C LEU A 92 -4.78 21.38 -10.14
N THR A 93 -5.56 21.83 -9.15
CA THR A 93 -5.06 22.72 -8.09
C THR A 93 -4.00 22.00 -7.23
N PHE A 94 -4.21 20.71 -6.92
CA PHE A 94 -3.22 19.92 -6.18
C PHE A 94 -1.89 19.81 -6.94
N PHE A 95 -1.92 19.60 -8.25
CA PHE A 95 -0.70 19.53 -9.08
C PHE A 95 -0.01 20.88 -9.29
N VAL A 96 -0.76 21.96 -9.50
CA VAL A 96 -0.20 23.32 -9.72
C VAL A 96 0.47 23.87 -8.46
N PHE A 97 -0.08 23.59 -7.27
CA PHE A 97 0.53 24.01 -5.99
C PHE A 97 1.62 23.06 -5.50
N ALA A 98 1.51 21.74 -5.72
CA ALA A 98 2.58 20.79 -5.38
C ALA A 98 3.81 20.91 -6.30
N GLY A 99 3.67 21.55 -7.47
CA GLY A 99 4.77 21.85 -8.38
C GLY A 99 5.64 23.06 -7.99
N HIS A 100 5.30 23.81 -6.94
CA HIS A 100 6.04 25.04 -6.56
C HIS A 100 7.20 24.82 -5.57
N CYS A 101 7.85 23.65 -5.63
CA CYS A 101 9.11 23.39 -4.92
C CYS A 101 10.24 22.98 -5.87
N ILE A 102 10.27 23.43 -7.13
CA ILE A 102 11.48 23.36 -7.99
C ILE A 102 11.55 24.60 -8.89
N ARG A 103 11.74 25.82 -8.34
CA ARG A 103 12.36 26.94 -9.10
C ARG A 103 12.78 28.15 -8.26
N LEU A 104 13.60 27.98 -7.21
CA LEU A 104 14.37 29.11 -6.64
C LEU A 104 15.76 28.66 -6.17
N SER A 105 16.62 28.26 -7.12
CA SER A 105 18.08 28.27 -6.91
C SER A 105 18.82 28.27 -8.25
N SER A 106 18.67 29.35 -9.01
CA SER A 106 19.64 29.70 -10.04
C SER A 106 19.89 31.21 -10.00
N ASP A 107 20.60 31.68 -8.97
CA ASP A 107 21.70 32.62 -9.16
C ASP A 107 22.43 32.87 -7.84
N ARG A 108 23.61 32.27 -7.71
CA ARG A 108 24.79 32.92 -7.13
C ARG A 108 26.02 32.15 -7.55
N THR A 109 26.62 32.67 -8.61
CA THR A 109 28.05 32.67 -8.91
C THR A 109 28.96 32.52 -7.68
N THR A 110 29.80 31.48 -7.70
CA THR A 110 31.17 31.55 -7.19
C THR A 110 32.05 30.63 -8.03
N PRO A 111 33.00 31.16 -8.82
CA PRO A 111 34.18 30.41 -9.22
C PRO A 111 35.32 30.76 -8.25
N LEU A 112 35.93 29.79 -7.58
CA LEU A 112 37.39 29.62 -7.58
C LEU A 112 37.79 28.37 -6.83
N LYS A 113 38.69 27.62 -7.47
CA LYS A 113 39.55 26.60 -6.89
C LYS A 113 40.49 27.22 -5.85
N ASP A 114 40.82 26.38 -4.88
CA ASP A 114 42.04 26.20 -4.06
C ASP A 114 43.24 27.10 -4.37
N PRO A 115 44.12 27.29 -3.36
CA PRO A 115 45.10 26.23 -3.08
C PRO A 115 44.96 25.55 -1.70
#